data_AF-A0A0L0FC81-F1
#
_entry.id   AF-A0A0L0FC81-F1
#
_cell.length_a   1.000
_cell.length_b   1.000
_cell.length_c   1.000
_cell.angle_alpha   90.00
_cell.angle_beta   90.00
_cell.angle_gamma   90.00
#
_symmetry.space_group_name_H-M   'P 1'
#
loop_
_entity.id
_entity.type
_entity.pdbx_description
1 polymer ?
#
loop_
_entity_poly.entity_id
_entity_poly.type
_entity_poly.pdbx_seq_one_letter_code
_entity_poly.pdbx_strand_id
1 'polypeptide(L)'
;MKRPFQVHKTAGGIVKDVTRDNFQQLCAEMLQHLRTATFTAVDTEMSGLGDTAQLKLKDIGDRYTHLRNTVKDRALLSVGISFFIEQPTN
;
A
#
# COMPACT_ATOMS: atom_id res chain seq x y z
N MET A 1 15.61 19.11 -14.54
CA MET A 1 16.42 17.88 -14.30
C MET A 1 15.54 16.90 -13.53
N LYS A 2 15.14 15.77 -14.12
CA LYS A 2 14.35 14.74 -13.40
C LYS A 2 15.24 14.13 -12.32
N ARG A 3 14.79 14.11 -11.06
CA ARG A 3 15.52 13.44 -9.98
C ARG A 3 15.59 11.93 -10.30
N PRO A 4 16.73 11.27 -10.08
CA PRO A 4 16.82 9.81 -10.23
C PRO A 4 15.81 9.14 -9.29
N PHE A 5 15.27 7.99 -9.71
CA PHE A 5 14.31 7.23 -8.89
C PHE A 5 14.92 6.90 -7.55
N GLN A 6 14.20 7.19 -6.47
CA GLN A 6 14.63 6.76 -5.15
C GLN A 6 14.38 5.27 -5.04
N VAL A 7 15.47 4.54 -4.87
CA VAL A 7 15.50 3.10 -4.72
C VAL A 7 16.13 2.81 -3.37
N HIS A 8 15.37 2.19 -2.48
CA HIS A 8 15.78 1.89 -1.13
C HIS A 8 16.03 0.40 -1.00
N LYS A 9 17.17 0.01 -0.42
CA LYS A 9 17.39 -1.36 0.01
C LYS A 9 16.83 -1.53 1.42
N THR A 10 15.94 -2.49 1.60
CA THR A 10 15.40 -2.89 2.90
C THR A 10 15.80 -4.33 3.20
N ALA A 11 15.57 -4.79 4.43
CA ALA A 11 15.83 -6.18 4.81
C ALA A 11 15.02 -7.19 3.98
N GLY A 12 13.84 -6.78 3.48
CA GLY A 12 12.92 -7.63 2.71
C GLY A 12 13.03 -7.48 1.18
N GLY A 13 13.87 -6.58 0.66
CA GLY A 13 14.02 -6.40 -0.78
C GLY A 13 14.35 -4.97 -1.22
N ILE A 14 13.96 -4.64 -2.45
CA ILE A 14 14.14 -3.32 -3.05
C ILE A 14 12.81 -2.59 -3.08
N VAL A 15 12.76 -1.38 -2.53
CA VAL A 15 11.60 -0.50 -2.57
C VAL A 15 11.85 0.60 -3.59
N LYS A 16 10.87 0.88 -4.44
CA LYS A 16 10.89 1.96 -5.45
C LYS A 16 9.81 2.96 -5.13
N ASP A 17 10.18 4.22 -4.92
CA ASP A 17 9.20 5.27 -4.69
C ASP A 17 8.48 5.63 -5.99
N VAL A 18 7.16 5.44 -5.99
CA VAL A 18 6.31 5.76 -7.13
C VAL A 18 5.66 7.12 -6.91
N THR A 19 5.86 8.02 -7.87
CA THR A 19 5.33 9.38 -7.89
C THR A 19 4.68 9.65 -9.25
N ARG A 20 3.96 10.77 -9.37
CA ARG A 20 3.35 11.19 -10.64
C ARG A 20 4.35 11.20 -11.82
N ASP A 21 5.60 11.56 -11.55
CA ASP A 21 6.62 11.75 -12.59
C ASP A 21 7.18 10.43 -13.15
N ASN A 22 7.01 9.33 -12.42
CA ASN A 22 7.61 8.03 -12.75
C ASN A 22 6.59 6.88 -12.85
N PHE A 23 5.32 7.13 -12.50
CA PHE A 23 4.27 6.12 -12.51
C PHE A 23 4.17 5.41 -13.86
N GLN A 24 4.15 6.16 -14.97
CA GLN A 24 4.02 5.57 -16.30
C GLN A 24 5.18 4.64 -16.65
N GLN A 25 6.39 4.95 -16.19
CA GLN A 25 7.58 4.14 -16.44
C GLN A 25 7.57 2.85 -15.59
N LEU A 26 7.12 2.95 -14.34
CA LEU A 26 7.11 1.81 -13.40
C LEU A 26 5.84 0.95 -13.51
N CYS A 27 4.76 1.47 -14.11
CA CYS A 27 3.47 0.77 -14.20
C CYS A 27 3.58 -0.57 -14.92
N ALA A 28 4.30 -0.63 -16.05
CA ALA A 28 4.50 -1.89 -16.77
C ALA A 28 5.25 -2.93 -15.91
N GLU A 29 6.29 -2.49 -15.17
CA GLU A 29 7.04 -3.35 -14.26
C GLU A 29 6.17 -3.87 -13.11
N MET A 30 5.38 -2.98 -12.46
CA MET A 30 4.45 -3.36 -11.39
C MET A 30 3.40 -4.36 -11.87
N LEU A 31 2.85 -4.17 -13.07
CA LEU A 31 1.87 -5.10 -13.65
C LEU A 31 2.48 -6.48 -13.93
N GLN A 32 3.75 -6.55 -14.33
CA GLN A 32 4.45 -7.82 -14.52
C GLN A 32 4.64 -8.54 -13.18
N HIS A 33 5.16 -7.84 -12.16
CA HIS A 33 5.33 -8.41 -10.82
C HIS A 33 4.01 -8.90 -10.23
N LEU A 34 2.93 -8.13 -10.38
CA LEU A 34 1.59 -8.52 -9.93
C LEU A 34 1.10 -9.81 -10.61
N ARG A 35 1.37 -9.99 -11.91
CA ARG A 35 0.95 -11.19 -12.66
C ARG A 35 1.69 -12.45 -12.24
N THR A 36 2.95 -12.32 -11.83
CA THR A 36 3.79 -13.46 -11.42
C THR A 36 3.80 -13.71 -9.92
N ALA A 37 3.27 -12.77 -9.12
CA ALA A 37 3.24 -12.89 -7.68
C ALA A 37 2.31 -14.03 -7.24
N THR A 38 2.79 -14.87 -6.33
CA THR A 38 1.95 -15.83 -5.60
C THR A 38 1.23 -15.15 -4.44
N PHE A 39 1.85 -14.11 -3.86
CA PHE A 39 1.28 -13.34 -2.76
C PHE A 39 1.59 -11.85 -2.94
N THR A 40 0.61 -10.99 -2.66
CA THR A 40 0.77 -9.54 -2.70
C THR A 40 0.35 -8.94 -1.35
N ALA A 41 1.27 -8.26 -0.68
CA ALA A 41 0.96 -7.49 0.53
C ALA A 41 0.64 -6.04 0.14
N VAL A 42 -0.40 -5.48 0.76
CA VAL A 42 -0.83 -4.10 0.55
C VAL A 42 -0.95 -3.41 1.91
N ASP A 43 -0.40 -2.21 2.01
CA ASP A 43 -0.53 -1.34 3.18
C ASP A 43 -0.80 0.10 2.74
N THR A 44 -1.45 0.88 3.59
CA THR A 44 -1.83 2.25 3.28
C THR A 44 -1.55 3.18 4.44
N GLU A 45 -1.00 4.36 4.14
CA GLU A 45 -0.94 5.46 5.09
C GLU A 45 -2.02 6.48 4.73
N MET A 46 -2.82 6.88 5.72
CA MET A 46 -3.88 7.88 5.55
C MET A 46 -3.60 9.08 6.43
N SER A 47 -4.21 10.23 6.14
CA SER A 47 -4.03 11.48 6.88
C SER A 47 -4.56 11.47 8.33
N GLY A 48 -5.00 10.31 8.84
CA GLY A 48 -5.47 10.12 10.21
C GLY A 48 -6.65 9.15 10.33
N LEU A 49 -6.89 8.70 11.55
CA LEU A 49 -7.88 7.66 11.89
C LEU A 49 -9.24 8.21 12.38
N GLY A 50 -9.40 9.53 12.45
CA GLY A 50 -10.62 10.14 13.01
C GLY A 50 -10.75 9.92 14.52
N ASP A 51 -11.98 9.71 14.99
CA ASP A 51 -12.26 9.45 16.40
C ASP A 51 -11.84 8.02 16.78
N THR A 52 -10.67 7.90 17.40
CA THR A 52 -10.07 6.61 17.76
C THR A 52 -10.87 5.83 18.81
N ALA A 53 -11.80 6.47 19.53
CA ALA A 53 -12.70 5.77 20.45
C ALA A 53 -13.67 4.85 19.68
N GLN A 54 -14.11 5.29 18.50
CA GLN A 54 -15.07 4.57 17.66
C GLN A 54 -14.46 3.32 17.01
N LEU A 55 -13.13 3.26 16.89
CA LEU A 55 -12.41 2.08 16.43
C LEU A 55 -12.43 0.92 17.44
N LYS A 56 -12.79 1.22 18.70
CA LYS A 56 -12.82 0.26 19.81
C LYS A 56 -14.25 -0.17 20.19
N LEU A 57 -15.26 0.19 19.40
CA LEU A 57 -16.64 -0.26 19.65
C LEU A 57 -16.71 -1.79 19.64
N LYS A 58 -17.53 -2.35 20.53
CA LYS A 58 -17.66 -3.80 20.66
C LYS A 58 -18.35 -4.42 19.45
N ASP A 59 -19.35 -3.73 18.90
CA ASP A 59 -20.06 -4.17 17.71
C ASP A 59 -19.22 -3.95 16.44
N ILE A 60 -19.19 -4.95 15.56
CA ILE A 60 -18.40 -4.88 14.32
C ILE A 60 -19.09 -4.03 13.25
N GLY A 61 -20.42 -4.01 13.22
CA GLY A 61 -21.20 -3.20 12.28
C GLY A 61 -21.04 -1.70 12.56
N ASP A 62 -21.04 -1.32 13.83
CA ASP A 62 -20.77 0.07 14.24
C ASP A 62 -19.33 0.47 13.91
N ARG A 63 -18.33 -0.39 14.23
CA ARG A 63 -16.93 -0.15 13.84
C ARG A 63 -16.77 -0.01 12.34
N TYR A 64 -17.39 -0.89 11.56
CA TYR A 64 -17.36 -0.83 10.10
C TYR A 64 -17.97 0.47 9.58
N THR A 65 -19.14 0.85 10.10
CA THR A 65 -19.84 2.07 9.69
C THR A 65 -19.00 3.31 9.98
N HIS A 66 -18.38 3.38 11.16
CA HIS A 66 -17.48 4.46 11.51
C HIS A 66 -16.26 4.49 10.59
N LEU A 67 -15.56 3.36 10.44
CA LEU A 67 -14.38 3.28 9.59
C LEU A 67 -14.68 3.69 8.15
N ARG A 68 -15.79 3.18 7.58
CA ARG A 68 -16.28 3.51 6.24
C ARG A 68 -16.51 5.02 6.05
N ASN A 69 -17.03 5.69 7.07
CA ASN A 69 -17.26 7.13 6.99
C ASN A 69 -15.96 7.90 7.14
N THR A 70 -15.10 7.50 8.08
CA THR A 70 -13.77 8.08 8.26
C THR A 70 -12.94 8.04 6.97
N VAL A 71 -12.90 6.91 6.25
CA VAL A 71 -12.09 6.82 5.02
C VAL A 71 -12.54 7.73 3.88
N LYS A 72 -13.80 8.22 3.88
CA LYS A 72 -14.29 9.15 2.85
C LYS A 72 -13.75 10.56 3.02
N ASP A 73 -13.45 10.94 4.26
CA ASP A 73 -13.06 12.31 4.63
C ASP A 73 -11.54 12.44 4.86
N ARG A 74 -10.77 11.38 4.57
CA ARG A 74 -9.32 11.31 4.84
C ARG A 74 -8.57 11.10 3.54
N ALA A 75 -7.45 11.81 3.40
CA ALA A 75 -6.58 11.66 2.24
C ALA A 75 -5.76 10.37 2.38
N LEU A 76 -5.62 9.64 1.27
CA LEU A 76 -4.65 8.56 1.13
C LEU A 76 -3.29 9.19 0.82
N LEU A 77 -2.32 9.02 1.73
CA LEU A 77 -0.99 9.61 1.62
C LEU A 77 -0.03 8.72 0.83
N SER A 78 -0.10 7.40 1.05
CA SER A 78 0.69 6.43 0.30
C SER A 78 0.03 5.05 0.27
N VAL A 79 0.39 4.27 -0.74
CA VAL A 79 0.07 2.85 -0.86
C VAL A 79 1.38 2.09 -1.00
N GLY A 80 1.66 1.17 -0.08
CA GLY A 80 2.73 0.20 -0.18
C GLY A 80 2.22 -1.08 -0.84
N ILE A 81 2.92 -1.56 -1.86
CA ILE A 81 2.61 -2.84 -2.52
C ILE A 81 3.90 -3.66 -2.57
N SER A 82 3.86 -4.88 -2.07
CA SER A 82 4.98 -5.83 -2.11
C SER A 82 4.55 -7.13 -2.77
N PHE A 83 5.34 -7.58 -3.74
CA PHE A 83 5.09 -8.79 -4.52
C PHE A 83 6.02 -9.92 -4.07
N PHE A 84 5.46 -11.09 -3.82
CA PHE A 84 6.19 -12.28 -3.36
C PHE A 84 5.87 -13.46 -4.26
N ILE A 85 6.90 -14.27 -4.53
CA ILE A 85 6.78 -15.52 -5.30
C ILE A 85 7.08 -16.65 -4.32
N GLU A 86 6.26 -17.69 -4.35
CA GLU A 86 6.51 -18.90 -3.58
C GLU A 86 7.83 -19.54 -4.02
N GLN A 87 8.68 -19.84 -3.05
CA GLN A 87 9.91 -20.58 -3.30
C GLN A 87 9.54 -22.06 -3.50
N PRO A 88 10.06 -22.74 -4.54
CA PRO A 88 9.86 -24.17 -4.69
C PRO A 88 10.31 -24.89 -3.41
N THR A 89 9.42 -25.67 -2.82
CA THR A 89 9.78 -26.61 -1.75
C THR A 89 10.53 -27.76 -2.37
N ASN A 90 11.82 -27.91 -2.03
CA ASN A 90 12.58 -29.13 -2.30
C ASN A 90 12.02 -30.32 -1.51
#